data_AF-A0A2N1KV80-F1
#
_entry.id   AF-A0A2N1KV80-F1
#
_cell.length_a   1.000
_cell.length_b   1.000
_cell.length_c   1.000
_cell.angle_alpha   90.00
_cell.angle_beta   90.00
_cell.angle_gamma   90.00
#
_symmetry.space_group_name_H-M   'P 1'
#
loop_
_entity.id
_entity.type
_entity.pdbx_description
1 polymer ?
#
loop_
_entity_poly.entity_id
_entity_poly.type
_entity_poly.pdbx_seq_one_letter_code
_entity_poly.pdbx_strand_id
1 'polypeptide(L)'
;VDVPFFYGRDDEDPYEWCRLYEAAFAANGWPDNRKIALAAGFLKEAAQDWYEEDRGNINQWHVDNNANNFDTRFINYFATAARRNQWTRELQNIKQ
;
A
#
# COMPACT_ATOMS: atom_id res chain seq x y z
N VAL A 1 -8.48 -9.43 -14.57
CA VAL A 1 -7.30 -9.47 -13.67
C VAL A 1 -7.81 -9.23 -12.27
N ASP A 2 -7.40 -10.05 -11.30
CA ASP A 2 -7.82 -9.93 -9.91
C ASP A 2 -6.80 -9.12 -9.10
N VAL A 3 -7.27 -8.41 -8.08
CA VAL A 3 -6.43 -7.61 -7.17
C VAL A 3 -6.38 -8.32 -5.82
N PRO A 4 -5.19 -8.68 -5.31
CA PRO A 4 -5.11 -9.27 -3.98
C PRO A 4 -5.49 -8.25 -2.90
N PHE A 5 -6.12 -8.72 -1.83
CA PHE A 5 -6.26 -7.89 -0.62
C PHE A 5 -4.89 -7.60 -0.02
N PHE A 6 -4.75 -6.43 0.60
CA PHE A 6 -3.56 -6.04 1.36
C PHE A 6 -3.96 -5.79 2.81
N TYR A 7 -3.37 -6.53 3.72
CA TYR A 7 -3.70 -6.50 5.15
C TYR A 7 -2.78 -5.58 5.96
N GLY A 8 -1.62 -5.22 5.40
CA GLY A 8 -0.57 -4.46 6.10
C GLY A 8 0.35 -5.34 6.94
N ARG A 9 0.53 -6.60 6.56
CA ARG A 9 1.38 -7.57 7.25
C ARG A 9 2.83 -7.49 6.76
N ASP A 10 3.75 -7.97 7.60
CA ASP A 10 5.20 -7.89 7.33
C ASP A 10 5.66 -8.69 6.10
N ASP A 11 4.89 -9.70 5.70
CA ASP A 11 5.16 -10.57 4.55
C ASP A 11 4.56 -10.04 3.24
N GLU A 12 3.82 -8.93 3.29
CA GLU A 12 3.25 -8.29 2.11
C GLU A 12 4.16 -7.17 1.60
N ASP A 13 4.39 -7.13 0.29
CA ASP A 13 5.18 -6.09 -0.36
C ASP A 13 4.28 -4.98 -0.92
N PRO A 14 4.32 -3.75 -0.36
CA PRO A 14 3.50 -2.65 -0.85
C PRO A 14 3.87 -2.20 -2.27
N TYR A 15 5.12 -2.38 -2.72
CA TYR A 15 5.52 -2.09 -4.09
C TYR A 15 4.89 -3.07 -5.07
N GLU A 16 4.94 -4.37 -4.76
CA GLU A 16 4.34 -5.40 -5.59
C GLU A 16 2.82 -5.21 -5.66
N TRP A 17 2.18 -4.93 -4.53
CA TRP A 17 0.75 -4.69 -4.47
C TRP A 17 0.32 -3.52 -5.35
N CYS A 18 1.01 -2.36 -5.26
CA CYS A 18 0.72 -1.21 -6.13
C CYS A 18 0.81 -1.58 -7.61
N ARG A 19 1.86 -2.31 -8.02
CA ARG A 19 2.04 -2.76 -9.41
C ARG A 19 0.90 -3.66 -9.88
N LEU A 20 0.49 -4.62 -9.05
CA LEU A 20 -0.62 -5.54 -9.37
C LEU A 20 -1.94 -4.80 -9.48
N TYR A 21 -2.21 -3.88 -8.56
CA TYR A 21 -3.40 -3.04 -8.57
C TYR A 21 -3.46 -2.17 -9.83
N GLU A 22 -2.37 -1.49 -10.20
CA GLU A 22 -2.31 -0.66 -11.41
C GLU A 22 -2.56 -1.46 -12.68
N ALA A 23 -1.94 -2.64 -12.79
CA ALA A 23 -2.15 -3.54 -13.92
C ALA A 23 -3.61 -4.00 -14.02
N ALA A 24 -4.23 -4.35 -12.89
CA ALA A 24 -5.64 -4.74 -12.85
C ALA A 24 -6.57 -3.57 -13.15
N PHE A 25 -6.29 -2.39 -12.61
CA PHE A 25 -7.06 -1.17 -12.84
C PHE A 25 -7.09 -0.83 -14.33
N ALA A 26 -5.93 -0.84 -14.99
CA ALA A 26 -5.80 -0.62 -16.43
C ALA A 26 -6.51 -1.71 -17.24
N ALA A 27 -6.34 -2.98 -16.88
CA ALA A 27 -6.96 -4.11 -17.59
C ALA A 27 -8.49 -4.10 -17.50
N ASN A 28 -9.05 -3.61 -16.39
CA ASN A 28 -10.50 -3.50 -16.20
C ASN A 28 -11.10 -2.20 -16.77
N GLY A 29 -10.28 -1.28 -17.29
CA GLY A 29 -10.75 -0.02 -17.87
C GLY A 29 -11.49 0.88 -16.88
N TRP A 30 -11.11 0.84 -15.60
CA TRP A 30 -11.77 1.63 -14.57
C TRP A 30 -11.44 3.13 -14.71
N PRO A 31 -12.37 4.02 -14.32
CA PRO A 31 -12.17 5.45 -14.47
C PRO A 31 -11.22 6.00 -13.39
N ASP A 32 -10.22 6.78 -13.79
CA ASP A 32 -9.15 7.32 -12.93
C ASP A 32 -9.64 8.05 -11.69
N ASN A 33 -10.78 8.75 -11.78
CA ASN A 33 -11.38 9.48 -10.65
C ASN A 33 -11.82 8.58 -9.49
N ARG A 34 -11.85 7.26 -9.66
CA ARG A 34 -12.17 6.27 -8.62
C ARG A 34 -10.98 5.44 -8.19
N LYS A 35 -9.77 5.68 -8.73
CA LYS A 35 -8.60 4.83 -8.49
C LYS A 35 -8.25 4.68 -7.01
N ILE A 36 -8.32 5.74 -6.22
CA ILE A 36 -8.01 5.67 -4.78
C ILE A 36 -9.15 4.98 -4.01
N ALA A 37 -10.40 5.32 -4.30
CA ALA A 37 -11.56 4.71 -3.64
C ALA A 37 -11.67 3.20 -3.91
N LEU A 38 -11.32 2.75 -5.12
CA LEU A 38 -11.26 1.34 -5.47
C LEU A 38 -10.11 0.64 -4.74
N ALA A 39 -8.91 1.25 -4.71
CA ALA A 39 -7.75 0.74 -3.98
C ALA A 39 -8.08 0.52 -2.50
N ALA A 40 -8.73 1.49 -1.86
CA ALA A 40 -9.16 1.40 -0.47
C ALA A 40 -10.09 0.19 -0.19
N GLY A 41 -10.90 -0.23 -1.17
CA GLY A 41 -11.74 -1.42 -1.04
C GLY A 41 -10.97 -2.74 -0.90
N PHE A 42 -9.73 -2.77 -1.40
CA PHE A 42 -8.81 -3.90 -1.32
C PHE A 42 -7.89 -3.85 -0.10
N LEU A 43 -7.89 -2.75 0.66
CA LEU A 43 -7.18 -2.67 1.94
C LEU A 43 -8.01 -3.32 3.04
N LYS A 44 -7.33 -3.98 3.97
CA LYS A 44 -7.92 -4.68 5.14
C LYS A 44 -7.08 -4.44 6.38
N GLU A 45 -7.68 -4.65 7.55
CA GLU A 45 -6.99 -4.59 8.84
C GLU A 45 -6.13 -3.32 8.96
N ALA A 46 -4.84 -3.46 9.30
CA ALA A 46 -3.93 -2.34 9.50
C ALA A 46 -3.82 -1.43 8.28
N ALA A 47 -3.95 -1.96 7.07
CA ALA A 47 -3.94 -1.15 5.84
C ALA A 47 -5.20 -0.31 5.68
N GLN A 48 -6.36 -0.84 6.09
CA GLN A 48 -7.59 -0.07 6.06
C GLN A 48 -7.58 1.02 7.14
N ASP A 49 -7.11 0.70 8.35
CA ASP A 49 -6.99 1.67 9.44
C ASP A 49 -6.05 2.82 9.05
N TRP A 50 -4.88 2.50 8.49
CA TRP A 50 -3.94 3.50 7.97
C TRP A 50 -4.60 4.41 6.92
N TYR A 51 -5.35 3.84 5.98
CA TYR A 51 -5.99 4.63 4.93
C TYR A 51 -7.03 5.59 5.52
N GLU A 52 -7.86 5.14 6.47
CA GLU A 52 -8.86 6.01 7.09
C GLU A 52 -8.22 7.17 7.87
N GLU A 53 -7.07 6.95 8.50
CA GLU A 53 -6.28 7.99 9.17
C GLU A 53 -5.62 8.96 8.19
N ASP A 54 -5.07 8.47 7.07
CA ASP A 54 -4.27 9.27 6.15
C ASP A 54 -5.06 9.82 4.94
N ARG A 55 -6.30 9.39 4.71
CA ARG A 55 -7.11 9.77 3.52
C ARG A 55 -7.25 11.27 3.31
N GLY A 56 -7.23 12.07 4.39
CA GLY A 56 -7.29 13.54 4.30
C GLY A 56 -6.04 14.17 3.68
N ASN A 57 -4.93 13.44 3.65
CA ASN A 57 -3.65 13.86 3.06
C ASN A 57 -3.45 13.31 1.64
N ILE A 58 -4.40 12.51 1.13
CA ILE A 58 -4.29 11.81 -0.16
C ILE A 58 -5.23 12.47 -1.18
N ASN A 59 -4.63 13.04 -2.22
CA ASN A 59 -5.37 13.81 -3.23
C ASN A 59 -5.36 13.15 -4.62
N GLN A 60 -4.34 12.37 -4.90
CA GLN A 60 -4.15 11.71 -6.20
C GLN A 60 -3.47 10.36 -6.03
N TRP A 61 -3.55 9.54 -7.07
CA TRP A 61 -2.79 8.30 -7.11
C TRP A 61 -1.29 8.58 -7.15
N HIS A 62 -0.84 9.28 -8.20
CA HIS A 62 0.54 9.71 -8.36
C HIS A 62 0.63 10.98 -9.23
N VAL A 63 1.39 11.97 -8.77
CA VAL A 63 1.84 13.14 -9.54
C VAL A 63 3.29 13.43 -9.15
N ASP A 64 4.16 13.64 -10.13
CA ASP A 64 5.57 13.94 -9.89
C ASP A 64 5.75 15.14 -8.95
N ASN A 65 6.70 15.03 -8.02
CA ASN A 65 7.04 16.06 -7.03
C ASN A 65 5.88 16.48 -6.10
N ASN A 66 4.88 15.62 -5.90
CA ASN A 66 3.78 15.87 -4.97
C ASN A 66 3.80 14.91 -3.77
N ALA A 67 3.61 15.44 -2.57
CA ALA A 67 3.66 14.68 -1.32
C ALA A 67 2.33 13.97 -0.97
N ASN A 68 1.24 14.34 -1.65
CA ASN A 68 -0.12 13.88 -1.37
C ASN A 68 -0.55 12.70 -2.26
N ASN A 69 0.44 11.95 -2.76
CA ASN A 69 0.24 10.76 -3.58
C ASN A 69 -0.10 9.55 -2.72
N PHE A 70 -1.12 8.78 -3.10
CA PHE A 70 -1.47 7.54 -2.43
C PHE A 70 -0.30 6.55 -2.41
N ASP A 71 0.28 6.27 -3.57
CA ASP A 71 1.30 5.22 -3.74
C ASP A 71 2.55 5.48 -2.91
N THR A 72 3.08 6.71 -2.95
CA THR A 72 4.23 7.15 -2.17
C THR A 72 3.99 7.01 -0.67
N ARG A 73 2.81 7.44 -0.19
CA ARG A 73 2.50 7.42 1.25
C ARG A 73 2.27 5.99 1.76
N PHE A 74 1.55 5.19 0.98
CA PHE A 74 1.31 3.78 1.25
C PHE A 74 2.63 3.00 1.35
N ILE A 75 3.48 3.14 0.33
CA ILE A 75 4.80 2.48 0.28
C ILE A 75 5.66 2.93 1.46
N ASN A 76 5.76 4.22 1.74
CA ASN A 76 6.60 4.73 2.83
C ASN A 76 6.17 4.17 4.19
N TYR A 77 4.87 4.04 4.44
CA TYR A 77 4.36 3.52 5.70
C TYR A 77 4.65 2.01 5.84
N PHE A 78 4.22 1.21 4.86
CA PHE A 78 4.28 -0.25 4.95
C PHE A 78 5.67 -0.83 4.66
N ALA A 79 6.47 -0.23 3.76
CA ALA A 79 7.83 -0.69 3.53
C ALA A 79 8.73 -0.42 4.75
N THR A 80 8.51 0.68 5.47
CA THR A 80 9.23 0.99 6.71
C THR A 80 8.79 0.09 7.87
N ALA A 81 7.51 -0.25 7.94
CA ALA A 81 7.00 -1.19 8.94
C ALA A 81 7.55 -2.62 8.71
N ALA A 82 7.39 -3.15 7.50
CA ALA A 82 7.89 -4.48 7.14
C ALA A 82 9.40 -4.60 7.37
N ARG A 83 10.19 -3.59 6.96
CA ARG A 83 11.65 -3.59 7.13
C ARG A 83 12.09 -3.52 8.59
N ARG A 84 11.41 -2.75 9.45
CA ARG A 84 11.72 -2.71 10.90
C ARG A 84 11.45 -4.03 11.59
N ASN A 85 10.36 -4.71 11.21
CA ASN A 85 9.99 -5.98 11.82
C ASN A 85 10.89 -7.13 11.33
N GLN A 86 11.29 -7.12 10.05
CA GLN A 86 12.28 -8.06 9.52
C GLN A 86 13.61 -7.97 10.28
N TRP A 87 14.15 -6.76 10.47
CA TRP A 87 15.37 -6.56 11.25
C TRP A 87 15.23 -7.03 12.71
N THR A 88 14.06 -6.84 13.32
CA THR A 88 13.81 -7.33 14.69
C THR A 88 13.85 -8.86 14.77
N ARG A 89 13.24 -9.56 13.81
CA ARG A 89 13.24 -11.04 13.74
C ARG A 89 14.65 -11.58 13.49
N GLU A 90 15.41 -10.97 12.59
CA GLU A 90 16.80 -11.35 12.32
C GLU A 90 17.68 -11.18 13.56
N LEU A 91 17.53 -10.08 14.31
CA LEU A 91 18.26 -9.84 15.55
C LEU A 91 17.93 -10.85 16.66
N GLN A 92 16.69 -11.35 16.71
CA GLN A 92 16.30 -12.38 17.67
C GLN A 92 16.88 -13.76 17.29
N ASN A 93 16.84 -14.12 16.01
CA ASN A 93 17.37 -15.39 15.52
C ASN A 93 18.90 -15.50 15.61
N ILE A 94 19.65 -14.39 15.55
CA ILE A 94 21.11 -14.39 15.69
C ILE A 94 21.56 -14.56 17.16
N LYS A 95 20.69 -14.28 18.14
CA LYS A 95 21.02 -14.32 19.58
C LYS A 95 20.64 -15.64 20.27
N GLN A 96 19.96 -16.55 19.58
CA GLN A 96 19.62 -17.89 20.07
C GLN A 96 20.71 -18.91 19.74
#